data_AF-A0A528GIK3-F1
#
_entry.id   AF-A0A528GIK3-F1
#
_cell.length_a   1.000
_cell.length_b   1.000
_cell.length_c   1.000
_cell.angle_alpha   90.00
_cell.angle_beta   90.00
_cell.angle_gamma   90.00
#
_symmetry.space_group_name_H-M   'P 1'
#
loop_
_entity.id
_entity.type
_entity.pdbx_description
1 polymer ?
#
loop_
_entity_poly.entity_id
_entity_poly.type
_entity_poly.pdbx_seq_one_letter_code
_entity_poly.pdbx_strand_id
1 'polypeptide(L)'
;RQKDPSVTASRNLKFFAYAWGYTSEDPAPTQYDSVQKFAEWGFKISPLMVRAKSVEELVAHYHLIEAQRSSLGYDIDGVVYKIDQLELQRRWGFVTGEPRWAIAHKFPAEQAMTTVLRIDIQVGRTG
;
A
#
# COMPACT_ATOMS: atom_id res chain seq x y z
N ARG A 1 -0.29 19.56 -0.14
CA ARG A 1 -1.21 19.86 0.99
C ARG A 1 -1.63 21.32 0.86
N GLN A 2 -2.92 21.61 0.71
CA GLN A 2 -3.44 22.97 0.48
C GLN A 2 -3.92 23.61 1.78
N LYS A 3 -3.70 24.92 1.94
CA LYS A 3 -4.22 25.68 3.10
C LYS A 3 -5.72 25.93 2.95
N ASP A 4 -6.16 26.28 1.75
CA ASP A 4 -7.57 26.47 1.44
C ASP A 4 -8.21 25.12 1.06
N PRO A 5 -9.21 24.64 1.82
CA PRO A 5 -9.90 23.39 1.53
C PRO A 5 -10.69 23.42 0.22
N SER A 6 -11.10 24.59 -0.28
CA SER A 6 -11.82 24.72 -1.55
C SER A 6 -10.99 24.20 -2.74
N VAL A 7 -9.67 24.40 -2.68
CA VAL A 7 -8.72 23.90 -3.68
C VAL A 7 -8.64 22.37 -3.63
N THR A 8 -8.76 21.76 -2.46
CA THR A 8 -8.81 20.31 -2.31
C THR A 8 -10.16 19.77 -2.81
N ALA A 9 -11.26 20.44 -2.49
CA ALA A 9 -12.61 20.07 -2.90
C ALA A 9 -12.81 20.10 -4.43
N SER A 10 -12.09 20.97 -5.15
CA SER A 10 -12.12 21.00 -6.62
C SER A 10 -11.33 19.87 -7.29
N ARG A 11 -10.58 19.05 -6.53
CA ARG A 11 -9.85 17.89 -7.05
C ARG A 11 -10.70 16.62 -6.86
N ASN A 12 -10.66 15.72 -7.84
CA ASN A 12 -11.31 14.41 -7.75
C ASN A 12 -10.50 13.41 -6.90
N LEU A 13 -10.24 13.76 -5.63
CA LEU A 13 -9.51 12.89 -4.71
C LEU A 13 -10.39 11.74 -4.24
N LYS A 14 -9.81 10.54 -4.21
CA LYS A 14 -10.41 9.32 -3.68
C LYS A 14 -9.49 8.72 -2.63
N PHE A 15 -10.05 7.82 -1.81
CA PHE A 15 -9.34 7.19 -0.70
C PHE A 15 -9.75 5.73 -0.58
N PHE A 16 -8.78 4.86 -0.29
CA PHE A 16 -9.02 3.48 0.13
C PHE A 16 -8.53 3.29 1.57
N ALA A 17 -9.41 2.79 2.44
CA ALA A 17 -9.04 2.38 3.79
C ALA A 17 -8.34 1.02 3.76
N TYR A 18 -7.20 0.90 4.44
CA TYR A 18 -6.37 -0.32 4.43
C TYR A 18 -5.72 -0.66 5.79
N ALA A 19 -5.83 0.22 6.78
CA ALA A 19 -5.26 0.08 8.11
C ALA A 19 -5.94 1.06 9.07
N TRP A 20 -5.67 0.89 10.36
CA TRP A 20 -6.11 1.76 11.44
C TRP A 20 -4.94 2.06 12.38
N GLY A 21 -5.08 3.13 13.15
CA GLY A 21 -4.14 3.50 14.21
C GLY A 21 -4.68 3.08 15.57
N TYR A 22 -4.96 4.08 16.41
CA TYR A 22 -5.56 3.85 17.72
C TYR A 22 -6.97 3.27 17.61
N THR A 23 -7.26 2.27 18.44
CA THR A 23 -8.59 1.70 18.63
C THR A 23 -8.72 1.19 20.08
N SER A 24 -9.93 1.20 20.62
CA SER A 24 -10.21 0.58 21.93
C SER A 24 -10.18 -0.96 21.84
N GLU A 25 -10.63 -1.50 20.72
CA GLU A 25 -10.65 -2.93 20.40
C GLU A 25 -10.33 -3.13 18.91
N ASP A 26 -9.70 -4.24 18.54
CA ASP A 26 -9.47 -4.54 17.13
C ASP A 26 -10.81 -4.60 16.39
N PRO A 27 -10.94 -3.98 15.18
CA PRO A 27 -12.16 -4.09 14.40
C PRO A 27 -12.56 -5.56 14.22
N ALA A 28 -11.63 -6.44 13.87
CA ALA A 28 -11.85 -7.88 13.81
C ALA A 28 -10.55 -8.65 14.15
N PRO A 29 -10.59 -9.99 14.35
CA PRO A 29 -9.39 -10.77 14.69
C PRO A 29 -8.32 -10.83 13.58
N THR A 30 -8.68 -10.46 12.34
CA THR A 30 -7.80 -10.55 11.16
C THR A 30 -7.73 -9.22 10.40
N GLN A 31 -6.66 -9.04 9.63
CA GLN A 31 -6.45 -7.90 8.75
C GLN A 31 -7.56 -7.81 7.69
N TYR A 32 -7.90 -8.92 7.06
CA TYR A 32 -8.93 -8.95 6.03
C TYR A 32 -10.30 -8.56 6.59
N ASP A 33 -10.74 -9.20 7.68
CA ASP A 33 -12.07 -8.90 8.25
C ASP A 33 -12.12 -7.47 8.81
N SER A 34 -10.99 -6.95 9.32
CA SER A 34 -10.93 -5.56 9.77
C SER A 34 -11.11 -4.58 8.61
N VAL A 35 -10.52 -4.86 7.43
CA VAL A 35 -10.75 -4.03 6.25
C VAL A 35 -12.18 -4.20 5.72
N GLN A 36 -12.78 -5.40 5.77
CA GLN A 36 -14.20 -5.57 5.43
C GLN A 36 -15.12 -4.73 6.33
N LYS A 37 -14.85 -4.67 7.64
CA LYS A 37 -15.58 -3.79 8.56
C LYS A 37 -15.47 -2.31 8.20
N PHE A 38 -14.37 -1.87 7.59
CA PHE A 38 -14.29 -0.49 7.09
C PHE A 38 -15.30 -0.22 5.99
N ALA A 39 -15.58 -1.20 5.12
CA ALA A 39 -16.64 -1.08 4.12
C ALA A 39 -18.02 -1.01 4.78
N GLU A 40 -18.28 -1.81 5.83
CA GLU A 40 -19.51 -1.76 6.62
C GLU A 40 -19.71 -0.38 7.28
N TRP A 41 -18.63 0.28 7.70
CA TRP A 41 -18.65 1.64 8.25
C TRP A 41 -18.71 2.75 7.19
N GLY A 42 -18.75 2.41 5.90
CA GLY A 42 -18.92 3.36 4.80
C GLY A 42 -17.62 3.83 4.13
N PHE A 43 -16.46 3.32 4.52
CA PHE A 43 -15.22 3.60 3.80
C PHE A 43 -15.17 2.82 2.48
N LYS A 44 -14.43 3.36 1.50
CA LYS A 44 -14.07 2.58 0.30
C LYS A 44 -12.85 1.74 0.62
N ILE A 45 -12.86 0.48 0.16
CA ILE A 45 -11.74 -0.46 0.27
C ILE A 45 -11.36 -0.95 -1.13
N SER A 46 -10.13 -1.45 -1.29
CA SER A 46 -9.69 -1.96 -2.59
C SER A 46 -10.49 -3.21 -2.97
N PRO A 47 -11.11 -3.28 -4.16
CA PRO A 47 -11.79 -4.48 -4.63
C PRO A 47 -10.82 -5.62 -4.95
N LEU A 48 -9.51 -5.33 -5.04
CA LEU A 48 -8.45 -6.28 -5.31
C LEU A 48 -7.83 -6.88 -4.04
N MET A 49 -8.37 -6.57 -2.85
CA MET A 49 -7.89 -7.19 -1.61
C MET A 49 -8.43 -8.62 -1.50
N VAL A 50 -7.55 -9.59 -1.36
CA VAL A 50 -7.90 -11.01 -1.21
C VAL A 50 -7.21 -11.63 0.00
N ARG A 51 -7.78 -12.72 0.52
CA ARG A 51 -7.06 -13.65 1.39
C ARG A 51 -6.35 -14.67 0.52
N ALA A 52 -5.06 -14.86 0.76
CA ALA A 52 -4.27 -15.94 0.18
C ALA A 52 -3.81 -16.88 1.30
N LYS A 53 -3.84 -18.18 1.04
CA LYS A 53 -3.46 -19.25 1.98
C LYS A 53 -2.09 -19.86 1.65
N SER A 54 -1.49 -19.48 0.52
CA SER A 54 -0.17 -19.95 0.11
C SER A 54 0.62 -18.87 -0.63
N VAL A 55 1.93 -19.10 -0.78
CA VAL A 55 2.82 -18.19 -1.53
C VAL A 55 2.45 -18.16 -3.01
N GLU A 56 2.03 -19.30 -3.56
CA GLU A 56 1.61 -19.44 -4.95
C GLU A 56 0.36 -18.57 -5.23
N GLU A 57 -0.61 -18.57 -4.31
CA GLU A 57 -1.79 -17.68 -4.41
C GLU A 57 -1.39 -16.20 -4.36
N LEU A 58 -0.43 -15.82 -3.50
CA LEU A 58 0.09 -14.44 -3.45
C LEU A 58 0.75 -14.03 -4.76
N VAL A 59 1.61 -14.88 -5.32
CA VAL A 59 2.32 -14.61 -6.58
C VAL A 59 1.36 -14.58 -7.77
N ALA A 60 0.39 -15.49 -7.82
CA ALA A 60 -0.65 -15.48 -8.85
C ALA A 60 -1.47 -14.18 -8.82
N HIS A 61 -1.85 -13.72 -7.63
CA HIS A 61 -2.58 -12.46 -7.47
C HIS A 61 -1.74 -11.23 -7.83
N TYR A 62 -0.44 -11.25 -7.50
CA TYR A 62 0.50 -10.22 -7.95
C TYR A 62 0.53 -10.10 -9.48
N HIS A 63 0.67 -11.21 -10.22
CA HIS A 63 0.68 -11.19 -11.68
C HIS A 63 -0.67 -10.78 -12.28
N LEU A 64 -1.78 -11.14 -11.64
CA LEU A 64 -3.11 -10.67 -12.05
C LEU A 64 -3.20 -9.14 -11.97
N ILE A 65 -2.77 -8.54 -10.85
CA ILE A 65 -2.78 -7.09 -10.66
C ILE A 65 -1.78 -6.41 -11.61
N GLU A 66 -0.59 -7.00 -11.80
CA GLU A 66 0.42 -6.50 -12.74
C GLU A 66 -0.14 -6.38 -14.16
N ALA A 67 -0.84 -7.43 -14.63
CA ALA A 67 -1.47 -7.45 -15.96
C ALA A 67 -2.61 -6.43 -16.10
N GLN A 68 -3.31 -6.11 -15.00
CA GLN A 68 -4.42 -5.16 -14.98
C GLN A 68 -3.97 -3.72 -14.67
N ARG A 69 -2.70 -3.50 -14.31
CA ARG A 69 -2.20 -2.22 -13.77
C ARG A 69 -2.62 -1.01 -14.60
N SER A 70 -2.54 -1.11 -15.93
CA SER A 70 -2.87 -0.01 -16.85
C SER A 70 -4.37 0.29 -16.96
N SER A 71 -5.26 -0.60 -16.51
CA SER A 71 -6.72 -0.46 -16.64
C SER A 71 -7.43 -0.07 -15.34
N LEU A 72 -6.72 0.05 -14.22
CA LEU A 72 -7.32 0.33 -12.90
C LEU A 72 -7.88 1.75 -12.75
N GLY A 73 -7.49 2.69 -13.62
CA GLY A 73 -7.89 4.09 -13.52
C GLY A 73 -7.23 4.86 -12.37
N TYR A 74 -6.22 4.26 -11.74
CA TYR A 74 -5.33 4.87 -10.75
C TYR A 74 -3.97 4.17 -10.77
N ASP A 75 -2.92 4.88 -10.40
CA ASP A 75 -1.58 4.34 -10.38
C ASP A 75 -1.33 3.47 -9.14
N ILE A 76 -0.63 2.36 -9.36
CA ILE A 76 -0.07 1.50 -8.31
C ILE A 76 1.38 1.14 -8.68
N ASP A 77 2.19 0.89 -7.67
CA ASP A 77 3.62 0.56 -7.83
C ASP A 77 3.98 -0.84 -7.29
N GLY A 78 2.99 -1.61 -6.88
CA GLY A 78 3.13 -2.99 -6.41
C GLY A 78 1.91 -3.46 -5.64
N VAL A 79 2.11 -4.54 -4.89
CA VAL A 79 1.14 -5.09 -3.93
C VAL A 79 1.75 -5.11 -2.53
N VAL A 80 0.92 -5.20 -1.50
CA VAL A 80 1.38 -5.34 -0.11
C VAL A 80 0.89 -6.68 0.43
N TYR A 81 1.81 -7.52 0.85
CA TYR A 81 1.50 -8.75 1.59
C TYR A 81 1.48 -8.45 3.08
N LYS A 82 0.49 -9.00 3.79
CA LYS A 82 0.34 -8.85 5.25
C LYS A 82 -0.03 -10.20 5.84
N ILE A 83 0.55 -10.54 6.99
CA ILE A 83 0.06 -11.66 7.80
C ILE A 83 -1.38 -11.35 8.22
N ASP A 84 -2.32 -12.26 7.95
CA ASP A 84 -3.75 -11.97 8.18
C ASP A 84 -4.12 -11.97 9.67
N GLN A 85 -3.52 -12.82 10.50
CA GLN A 85 -3.83 -12.88 11.93
C GLN A 85 -3.19 -11.71 12.71
N LEU A 86 -4.02 -10.89 13.36
CA LEU A 86 -3.53 -9.70 14.09
C LEU A 86 -2.69 -10.04 15.32
N GLU A 87 -2.95 -11.17 15.97
CA GLU A 87 -2.14 -11.66 17.08
C GLU A 87 -0.69 -11.90 16.64
N LEU A 88 -0.49 -12.49 15.45
CA LEU A 88 0.84 -12.68 14.89
C LEU A 88 1.50 -11.35 14.53
N GLN A 89 0.75 -10.39 13.99
CA GLN A 89 1.27 -9.05 13.73
C GLN A 89 1.80 -8.39 15.01
N ARG A 90 1.03 -8.43 16.10
CA ARG A 90 1.44 -7.94 17.43
C ARG A 90 2.71 -8.62 17.93
N ARG A 91 2.76 -9.95 17.84
CA ARG A 91 3.91 -10.74 18.28
C ARG A 91 5.17 -10.42 17.48
N TRP A 92 5.04 -10.19 16.17
CA TRP A 92 6.18 -9.94 15.31
C TRP A 92 6.69 -8.51 15.43
N GLY A 93 5.79 -7.54 15.66
CA GLY A 93 6.14 -6.16 15.95
C GLY A 93 6.82 -5.44 14.77
N PHE A 94 7.69 -4.50 15.11
CA PHE A 94 8.34 -3.57 14.18
C PHE A 94 9.86 -3.51 14.40
N VAL A 95 10.61 -3.12 13.37
CA VAL A 95 12.05 -2.80 13.42
C VAL A 95 12.25 -1.41 12.84
N THR A 96 12.87 -0.50 13.59
CA THR A 96 13.22 0.86 13.12
C THR A 96 12.04 1.61 12.44
N GLY A 97 10.80 1.29 12.83
CA GLY A 97 9.56 1.87 12.29
C GLY A 97 8.82 1.03 11.23
N GLU A 98 9.43 -0.04 10.72
CA GLU A 98 8.83 -0.91 9.69
C GLU A 98 8.23 -2.18 10.29
N PRO A 99 7.02 -2.63 9.86
CA PRO A 99 6.41 -3.84 10.37
C PRO A 99 7.15 -5.09 9.90
N ARG A 100 7.36 -6.06 10.80
CA ARG A 100 7.96 -7.36 10.43
C ARG A 100 6.96 -8.32 9.75
N TRP A 101 5.67 -7.98 9.79
CA TRP A 101 4.55 -8.82 9.35
C TRP A 101 3.94 -8.37 8.01
N ALA A 102 4.54 -7.36 7.35
CA ALA A 102 4.11 -6.90 6.04
C ALA A 102 5.29 -6.55 5.15
N ILE A 103 5.12 -6.71 3.84
CA ILE A 103 6.12 -6.33 2.84
C ILE A 103 5.44 -5.79 1.59
N ALA A 104 6.02 -4.76 0.98
CA ALA A 104 5.62 -4.27 -0.34
C ALA A 104 6.41 -5.01 -1.43
N HIS A 105 5.71 -5.72 -2.30
CA HIS A 105 6.28 -6.34 -3.49
C HIS A 105 6.04 -5.42 -4.69
N LYS A 106 7.07 -4.68 -5.08
CA LYS A 106 7.02 -3.66 -6.13
C LYS A 106 7.01 -4.28 -7.52
N PHE A 107 6.27 -3.68 -8.44
CA PHE A 107 6.39 -4.01 -9.86
C PHE A 107 7.77 -3.63 -10.39
N PRO A 108 8.27 -4.29 -11.44
CA PRO A 108 9.45 -3.84 -12.15
C PRO A 108 9.29 -2.37 -12.55
N ALA A 109 10.31 -1.56 -12.25
CA ALA A 109 10.34 -0.19 -12.71
C ALA A 109 10.34 -0.16 -14.24
N GLU A 110 9.60 0.78 -14.84
CA GLU A 110 9.72 1.04 -16.27
C GLU A 110 11.15 1.47 -16.58
N GLN A 111 11.79 0.76 -17.50
CA GLN A 111 13.14 1.04 -17.94
C GLN A 111 13.10 1.83 -19.25
N ALA A 112 13.85 2.93 -19.30
CA ALA A 112 14.04 3.73 -20.51
C ALA A 112 15.51 4.12 -20.66
N MET A 113 15.97 4.22 -21.90
CA MET A 113 17.31 4.71 -22.23
C MET A 113 17.28 6.21 -22.47
N THR A 114 18.28 6.93 -21.99
CA THR A 114 18.48 8.36 -22.24
C THR A 114 19.96 8.71 -22.29
N THR A 115 20.31 9.90 -22.75
CA THR A 115 21.69 10.38 -22.83
C THR A 115 22.01 11.30 -21.66
N VAL A 116 23.09 11.02 -20.93
CA VAL A 116 23.61 11.92 -19.90
C VAL A 116 24.24 13.14 -20.59
N LEU A 117 23.64 14.32 -20.44
CA LEU A 117 24.10 15.56 -21.08
C LEU A 117 25.14 16.32 -20.25
N ARG A 118 25.01 16.28 -18.92
CA ARG A 118 25.88 16.99 -17.97
C ARG A 118 25.82 16.30 -16.61
N ILE A 119 26.91 16.40 -15.86
CA ILE A 119 26.98 16.00 -14.45
C ILE A 119 27.26 17.27 -13.63
N ASP A 120 26.40 17.57 -12.67
CA ASP A 120 26.60 18.63 -11.69
C ASP A 120 27.03 18.00 -10.35
N ILE A 121 28.11 18.48 -9.74
CA ILE A 121 28.66 17.91 -8.51
C ILE A 121 28.07 18.63 -7.29
N GLN A 122 27.46 17.87 -6.37
CA GLN A 122 26.95 18.36 -5.10
C GLN A 122 27.88 17.96 -3.95
N VAL A 123 28.31 18.92 -3.14
CA VAL A 123 29.11 18.71 -1.92
C VAL A 123 28.15 18.62 -0.73
N GLY A 124 28.25 17.54 0.04
CA GLY A 124 27.35 17.26 1.15
C GLY A 124 27.67 18.09 2.37
N ARG A 125 26.89 17.91 3.44
CA ARG A 125 27.11 18.63 4.71
C ARG A 125 28.49 18.37 5.33
N THR A 126 29.12 17.25 4.99
CA THR A 126 30.43 16.83 5.50
C THR A 126 31.59 17.04 4.52
N GLY A 127 31.36 17.70 3.38
CA GLY A 127 32.31 17.74 2.26
C GLY A 127 32.08 16.56 1.33
#